data_AF-A0A812Q088-F1
#
_entry.id   AF-A0A812Q088-F1
#
_cell.length_a   1.000
_cell.length_b   1.000
_cell.length_c   1.000
_cell.angle_alpha   90.00
_cell.angle_beta   90.00
_cell.angle_gamma   90.00
#
_symmetry.space_group_name_H-M   'P 1'
#
loop_
_entity.id
_entity.type
_entity.pdbx_description
1 polymer ?
#
loop_
_entity_poly.entity_id
_entity_poly.type
_entity_poly.pdbx_seq_one_letter_code
_entity_poly.pdbx_strand_id
1 'polypeptide(L)'
;MPSLVGEHSDISFRMNLIRYHLRVDFAPTETNVMAIHRAYLAEFEQLGYRRKSKEETGAQGPRIKAVEAAQGPRASEDHAEARGSVNVALAGETKVKMEQTRAGTILGEQGTQPIVPLGTLVKALGYEFAWDKRGCRLRHPTKKEVKVYTKSTCPEITQCDALRLIAELEEARLTETMESLAQLKASISASRAHREHSWKDAVRDYLATGSLEDGMKAVLAAPFMNHVPMTEQLKVMVEVPKTDAEAWKWMKVFPLNRSRRRQLWQASSWTVHLCSGKGVRNDPLRDLPGLLEIDSQKGWNLNDEKVYGVLLWAAKEGRIQHVFGAPPAGTYSPLRYRQDDQSGPRAVRSVLEPWGMREGVKPEDAMKVKNENLMMFKMVWLWLYAEAAQEEPETLGHKVGFCMEFPEDPRAYLPEGAQSDSCVSVWRTGFMKELLDVTAMSLVEQGLKMLDIKGQVALKKAMTRSEMTEWKAHVEEPLPEDEDGDEFLREEEEVSDDEPGAVEDEDIKAQEEEWKKK
;
A
#
# COMPACT_ATOMS: atom_id res chain seq x y z
N MET A 1 28.21 -10.17 8.55
CA MET A 1 27.63 -9.86 9.88
C MET A 1 28.16 -10.80 10.97
N PRO A 2 28.08 -12.14 10.88
CA PRO A 2 28.53 -13.03 11.96
C PRO A 2 30.06 -13.05 12.17
N SER A 3 30.84 -12.80 11.12
CA SER A 3 32.30 -12.86 11.12
C SER A 3 32.99 -11.78 11.96
N LEU A 4 32.43 -10.58 12.06
CA LEU A 4 32.98 -9.46 12.85
C LEU A 4 32.64 -9.54 14.34
N VAL A 5 31.50 -10.16 14.67
CA VAL A 5 31.04 -10.33 16.06
C VAL A 5 31.88 -11.38 16.80
N GLY A 6 32.42 -12.36 16.07
CA GLY A 6 33.33 -13.37 16.62
C GLY A 6 34.68 -12.82 17.08
N GLU A 7 35.13 -11.67 16.54
CA GLU A 7 36.41 -11.04 16.89
C GLU A 7 36.36 -10.27 18.22
N HIS A 8 35.16 -9.93 18.71
CA HIS A 8 34.94 -9.18 19.94
C HIS A 8 34.12 -10.00 20.96
N SER A 9 34.83 -10.71 21.85
CA SER A 9 34.25 -11.58 22.89
C SER A 9 33.15 -10.91 23.71
N ASP A 10 33.32 -9.63 24.04
CA ASP A 10 32.40 -8.89 24.91
C ASP A 10 31.06 -8.58 24.20
N ILE A 11 31.12 -8.31 22.89
CA ILE A 11 29.93 -8.04 22.08
C ILE A 11 29.18 -9.35 21.84
N SER A 12 29.91 -10.42 21.51
CA SER A 12 29.32 -11.75 21.40
C SER A 12 28.59 -12.17 22.68
N PHE A 13 29.20 -11.92 23.85
CA PHE A 13 28.56 -12.19 25.15
C PHE A 13 27.28 -11.38 25.36
N ARG A 14 27.30 -10.06 25.13
CA ARG A 14 26.10 -9.20 25.27
C ARG A 14 24.98 -9.58 24.29
N MET A 15 25.34 -9.87 23.04
CA MET A 15 24.36 -10.26 22.03
C MET A 15 23.74 -11.64 22.33
N ASN A 16 24.52 -12.58 22.87
CA ASN A 16 24.00 -13.87 23.33
C ASN A 16 23.06 -13.70 24.55
N LEU A 17 23.36 -12.78 25.47
CA LEU A 17 22.50 -12.47 26.60
C LEU A 17 21.14 -11.89 26.14
N ILE A 18 21.16 -10.96 25.18
CA ILE A 18 19.94 -10.36 24.61
C ILE A 18 19.13 -11.41 23.85
N ARG A 19 19.80 -12.27 23.07
CA ARG A 19 19.16 -13.37 22.34
C ARG A 19 18.45 -14.35 23.28
N TYR A 20 19.08 -14.69 24.40
CA TYR A 20 18.50 -15.52 25.44
C TYR A 20 17.29 -14.85 26.12
N HIS A 21 17.42 -13.57 26.49
CA HIS A 21 16.35 -12.84 27.18
C HIS A 21 15.11 -12.63 26.28
N LEU A 22 15.32 -12.41 24.98
CA LEU A 22 14.24 -12.29 24.00
C LEU A 22 13.72 -13.64 23.49
N ARG A 23 14.30 -14.75 23.99
CA ARG A 23 13.96 -16.14 23.62
C ARG A 23 13.89 -16.38 22.12
N VAL A 24 14.69 -15.67 21.33
CA VAL A 24 14.60 -15.72 19.86
C VAL A 24 14.90 -17.11 19.32
N ASP A 25 15.76 -17.87 20.00
CA ASP A 25 16.10 -19.25 19.61
C ASP A 25 14.97 -20.26 19.89
N PHE A 26 14.03 -19.93 20.76
CA PHE A 26 12.97 -20.86 21.22
C PHE A 26 11.56 -20.43 20.81
N ALA A 27 11.32 -19.13 20.62
CA ALA A 27 10.03 -18.56 20.23
C ALA A 27 10.26 -17.26 19.41
N PRO A 28 10.72 -17.37 18.15
CA PRO A 28 10.99 -16.21 17.32
C PRO A 28 9.67 -15.51 16.96
N THR A 29 9.55 -14.26 17.38
CA THR A 29 8.50 -13.33 16.93
C THR A 29 9.17 -12.20 16.16
N GLU A 30 8.46 -11.61 15.21
CA GLU A 30 8.98 -10.51 14.38
C GLU A 30 9.51 -9.35 15.26
N THR A 31 8.79 -9.02 16.32
CA THR A 31 9.19 -8.00 17.30
C THR A 31 10.52 -8.33 17.98
N ASN A 32 10.75 -9.59 18.36
CA ASN A 32 11.96 -10.00 19.06
C ASN A 32 13.16 -10.08 18.11
N VAL A 33 12.94 -10.54 16.87
CA VAL A 33 13.98 -10.57 15.82
C VAL A 33 14.41 -9.16 15.44
N MET A 34 13.46 -8.23 15.27
CA MET A 34 13.75 -6.82 14.99
C MET A 34 14.47 -6.14 16.15
N ALA A 35 14.15 -6.48 17.41
CA ALA A 35 14.85 -5.97 18.58
C ALA A 35 16.32 -6.42 18.63
N ILE A 36 16.62 -7.69 18.29
CA ILE A 36 17.99 -8.18 18.15
C ILE A 36 18.72 -7.45 17.01
N HIS A 37 18.06 -7.26 15.87
CA HIS A 37 18.66 -6.55 14.74
C HIS A 37 19.09 -5.12 15.10
N ARG A 38 18.24 -4.36 15.80
CA ARG A 38 18.57 -3.02 16.31
C ARG A 38 19.73 -3.04 17.30
N ALA A 39 19.78 -4.04 18.18
CA ALA A 39 20.88 -4.19 19.13
C ALA A 39 22.23 -4.42 18.43
N TYR A 40 22.25 -5.23 17.36
CA TYR A 40 23.43 -5.42 16.53
C TYR A 40 23.91 -4.11 15.89
N LEU A 41 22.99 -3.32 15.30
CA LEU A 41 23.34 -2.04 14.67
C LEU A 41 23.95 -1.06 15.68
N ALA A 42 23.40 -0.98 16.89
CA ALA A 42 23.93 -0.11 17.94
C ALA A 42 25.35 -0.51 18.40
N GLU A 43 25.65 -1.81 18.51
CA GLU A 43 27.00 -2.29 18.84
C GLU A 43 28.00 -1.98 17.71
N PHE A 44 27.60 -2.09 16.45
CA PHE A 44 28.45 -1.70 15.32
C PHE A 44 28.75 -0.20 15.30
N GLU A 45 27.77 0.63 15.62
CA GLU A 45 27.96 2.09 15.71
C GLU A 45 28.94 2.46 16.85
N GLN A 46 28.79 1.83 18.03
CA GLN A 46 29.70 2.03 19.16
C GLN A 46 31.13 1.59 18.87
N LEU A 47 31.34 0.49 18.14
CA LEU A 47 32.66 0.08 17.65
C LEU A 47 33.32 1.14 16.77
N GLY A 48 32.53 1.82 15.93
CA GLY A 48 32.98 2.94 15.11
C GLY A 48 33.40 4.16 15.94
N TYR A 49 32.65 4.50 16.98
CA TYR A 49 32.96 5.61 17.89
C TYR A 49 34.18 5.34 18.77
N ARG A 50 34.37 4.10 19.24
CA ARG A 50 35.51 3.72 20.11
C ARG A 50 36.86 3.80 19.38
N ARG A 51 36.86 3.72 18.04
CA ARG A 51 38.03 4.02 17.20
C ARG A 51 38.36 5.52 17.17
N LYS A 52 37.34 6.40 17.12
CA LYS A 52 37.53 7.87 17.11
C LYS A 52 37.83 8.46 18.49
N SER A 53 37.26 7.90 19.57
CA SER A 53 37.42 8.45 20.93
C SER A 53 38.84 8.29 21.50
N LYS A 54 39.69 7.48 20.88
CA LYS A 54 41.10 7.33 21.29
C LYS A 54 41.98 8.50 20.80
N GLU A 55 41.48 9.35 19.90
CA GLU A 55 42.21 10.50 19.34
C GLU A 55 41.77 11.87 19.91
N GLU A 56 40.58 12.00 20.52
CA GLU A 56 40.00 13.31 20.87
C GLU A 56 39.67 13.49 22.37
N THR A 57 40.63 13.25 23.27
CA THR A 57 40.50 13.72 24.67
C THR A 57 41.55 14.78 24.98
N GLY A 58 41.24 16.04 24.63
CA GLY A 58 42.04 17.20 25.00
C GLY A 58 41.39 18.55 24.65
N ALA A 59 41.02 19.29 25.70
CA ALA A 59 40.86 20.75 25.78
C ALA A 59 39.54 21.43 25.31
N GLN A 60 38.84 22.04 26.28
CA GLN A 60 37.96 23.20 26.10
C GLN A 60 38.76 24.39 25.54
N GLY A 61 38.31 24.96 24.41
CA GLY A 61 39.00 26.04 23.71
C GLY A 61 38.66 27.48 24.18
N PRO A 62 39.50 28.49 23.89
CA PRO A 62 39.33 29.89 24.33
C PRO A 62 38.29 30.69 23.52
N ARG A 63 37.84 31.86 24.01
CA ARG A 63 36.89 32.79 23.35
C ARG A 63 37.49 34.19 23.15
N ILE A 64 37.05 34.93 22.11
CA ILE A 64 37.53 36.29 21.73
C ILE A 64 36.38 37.31 21.86
N LYS A 65 36.64 38.47 22.47
CA LYS A 65 35.66 39.57 22.68
C LYS A 65 35.83 40.68 21.61
N ALA A 66 34.95 41.68 21.53
CA ALA A 66 35.04 42.78 20.55
C ALA A 66 35.06 44.16 21.24
N VAL A 67 35.69 45.17 20.63
CA VAL A 67 35.78 46.57 21.14
C VAL A 67 34.88 47.51 20.33
N GLU A 68 34.17 48.40 21.03
CA GLU A 68 33.24 49.39 20.47
C GLU A 68 33.92 50.53 19.70
N ALA A 69 33.31 50.87 18.55
CA ALA A 69 33.26 52.21 17.99
C ALA A 69 31.84 52.47 17.45
N ALA A 70 31.25 53.58 17.92
CA ALA A 70 29.90 54.12 17.74
C ALA A 70 28.98 53.64 16.57
N GLN A 71 27.77 53.21 16.99
CA GLN A 71 26.40 53.36 16.45
C GLN A 71 26.02 53.02 14.99
N GLY A 72 25.03 52.12 14.87
CA GLY A 72 24.08 51.99 13.73
C GLY A 72 22.92 51.02 14.07
N PRO A 73 21.64 51.32 13.77
CA PRO A 73 20.48 50.68 14.39
C PRO A 73 19.89 49.53 13.55
N ARG A 74 19.61 48.38 14.17
CA ARG A 74 18.67 47.34 13.69
C ARG A 74 18.07 46.62 14.89
N ALA A 75 17.04 47.20 15.48
CA ALA A 75 16.26 46.57 16.54
C ALA A 75 14.84 47.13 16.48
N SER A 76 13.95 46.54 15.67
CA SER A 76 12.54 46.91 15.71
C SER A 76 11.54 45.78 15.46
N GLU A 77 11.96 44.55 15.18
CA GLU A 77 10.99 43.47 14.89
C GLU A 77 10.99 42.33 15.94
N ASP A 78 12.12 41.98 16.55
CA ASP A 78 12.20 40.82 17.47
C ASP A 78 11.64 41.06 18.89
N HIS A 79 11.40 42.32 19.29
CA HIS A 79 10.86 42.63 20.62
C HIS A 79 9.38 42.29 20.78
N ALA A 80 8.66 42.02 19.69
CA ALA A 80 7.21 41.78 19.72
C ALA A 80 6.82 40.34 20.16
N GLU A 81 7.76 39.38 20.19
CA GLU A 81 7.47 37.95 20.44
C GLU A 81 7.97 37.41 21.80
N ALA A 82 8.43 38.28 22.71
CA ALA A 82 8.97 37.87 24.01
C ALA A 82 7.89 37.23 24.91
N ARG A 83 8.10 35.98 25.35
CA ARG A 83 7.25 35.29 26.34
C ARG A 83 8.10 34.48 27.29
N GLY A 84 8.61 35.15 28.32
CA GLY A 84 9.22 34.52 29.50
C GLY A 84 10.53 35.16 29.90
N SER A 85 10.73 35.32 31.21
CA SER A 85 11.99 35.76 31.79
C SER A 85 12.77 34.57 32.35
N VAL A 86 14.04 34.43 31.97
CA VAL A 86 14.95 33.35 32.41
C VAL A 86 16.12 33.94 33.20
N ASN A 87 16.53 33.25 34.27
CA ASN A 87 17.71 33.61 35.04
C ASN A 87 18.97 33.02 34.40
N VAL A 88 19.86 33.88 33.92
CA VAL A 88 21.12 33.50 33.27
C VAL A 88 22.28 33.79 34.22
N ALA A 89 23.17 32.81 34.42
CA ALA A 89 24.40 33.00 35.19
C ALA A 89 25.49 33.56 34.27
N LEU A 90 25.99 34.76 34.58
CA LEU A 90 27.11 35.38 33.87
C LEU A 90 28.45 34.85 34.42
N ALA A 91 29.50 34.98 33.62
CA ALA A 91 30.86 34.66 34.04
C ALA A 91 31.29 35.62 35.17
N GLY A 92 31.23 35.12 36.43
CA GLY A 92 31.46 35.90 37.65
C GLY A 92 30.39 35.74 38.74
N GLU A 93 29.69 34.59 38.79
CA GLU A 93 28.65 34.23 39.80
C GLU A 93 27.40 35.14 39.86
N THR A 94 27.31 36.14 39.00
CA THR A 94 26.17 37.07 38.98
C THR A 94 25.03 36.50 38.14
N LYS A 95 23.82 36.43 38.71
CA LYS A 95 22.60 36.00 37.99
C LYS A 95 21.82 37.21 37.50
N VAL A 96 21.52 37.26 36.21
CA VAL A 96 20.74 38.32 35.58
C VAL A 96 19.49 37.73 34.95
N LYS A 97 18.36 38.41 35.10
CA LYS A 97 17.09 38.02 34.51
C LYS A 97 17.01 38.58 33.09
N MET A 98 16.87 37.72 32.08
CA MET A 98 16.83 38.10 30.67
C MET A 98 15.55 37.58 30.01
N GLU A 99 15.10 38.23 28.94
CA GLU A 99 13.92 37.81 28.19
C GLU A 99 14.27 36.73 27.16
N GLN A 100 13.33 35.82 26.87
CA GLN A 100 13.53 34.71 25.94
C GLN A 100 12.38 34.61 24.92
N THR A 101 12.71 34.28 23.67
CA THR A 101 11.74 33.98 22.61
C THR A 101 11.19 32.56 22.73
N ARG A 102 10.09 32.26 22.03
CA ARG A 102 9.47 30.91 22.01
C ARG A 102 10.42 29.81 21.51
N ALA A 103 11.36 30.16 20.64
CA ALA A 103 12.39 29.24 20.13
C ALA A 103 13.55 29.03 21.12
N GLY A 104 13.55 29.73 22.26
CA GLY A 104 14.57 29.60 23.29
C GLY A 104 15.75 30.58 23.17
N THR A 105 15.69 31.56 22.28
CA THR A 105 16.75 32.58 22.10
C THR A 105 16.63 33.65 23.18
N ILE A 106 17.73 33.97 23.87
CA ILE A 106 17.77 35.01 24.91
C ILE A 106 17.97 36.38 24.25
N LEU A 107 17.12 37.34 24.58
CA LEU A 107 17.16 38.72 24.08
C LEU A 107 18.01 39.59 25.02
N GLY A 108 18.97 40.32 24.45
CA GLY A 108 19.83 41.27 25.17
C GLY A 108 19.32 42.71 25.11
N GLU A 109 19.74 43.54 26.06
CA GLU A 109 19.51 44.99 26.03
C GLU A 109 20.42 45.69 25.01
N GLN A 110 20.02 46.90 24.60
CA GLN A 110 20.75 47.77 23.67
C GLN A 110 22.18 48.04 24.21
N GLY A 111 23.21 47.64 23.45
CA GLY A 111 24.63 47.81 23.83
C GLY A 111 25.41 46.51 24.12
N THR A 112 24.83 45.34 23.83
CA THR A 112 25.53 44.05 24.02
C THR A 112 26.68 43.87 23.02
N GLN A 113 27.90 43.57 23.52
CA GLN A 113 29.08 43.35 22.67
C GLN A 113 29.03 41.97 21.98
N PRO A 114 29.27 41.88 20.67
CA PRO A 114 29.29 40.60 19.96
C PRO A 114 30.50 39.76 20.39
N ILE A 115 30.29 38.46 20.56
CA ILE A 115 31.34 37.49 20.92
C ILE A 115 31.44 36.48 19.79
N VAL A 116 32.67 36.25 19.31
CA VAL A 116 32.91 35.27 18.24
C VAL A 116 33.58 34.02 18.83
N PRO A 117 32.99 32.82 18.64
CA PRO A 117 33.56 31.59 19.15
C PRO A 117 34.79 31.17 18.32
N LEU A 118 35.98 31.34 18.89
CA LEU A 118 37.24 31.01 18.21
C LEU A 118 37.30 29.54 17.76
N GLY A 119 36.83 28.61 18.58
CA GLY A 119 36.82 27.19 18.21
C GLY A 119 36.03 26.91 16.93
N THR A 120 34.92 27.63 16.70
CA THR A 120 34.10 27.48 15.50
C THR A 120 34.74 28.17 14.29
N LEU A 121 35.43 29.30 14.48
CA LEU A 121 36.20 29.94 13.41
C LEU A 121 37.30 29.03 12.86
N VAL A 122 38.01 28.34 13.75
CA VAL A 122 39.09 27.42 13.35
C VAL A 122 38.51 26.19 12.67
N LYS A 123 37.47 25.57 13.24
CA LYS A 123 36.90 24.32 12.73
C LYS A 123 36.04 24.48 11.47
N ALA A 124 35.16 25.48 11.44
CA ALA A 124 34.16 25.66 10.38
C ALA A 124 34.64 26.62 9.27
N LEU A 125 35.42 27.65 9.60
CA LEU A 125 35.89 28.65 8.63
C LEU A 125 37.39 28.55 8.33
N GLY A 126 38.11 27.58 8.89
CA GLY A 126 39.52 27.33 8.57
C GLY A 126 40.49 28.44 8.98
N TYR A 127 40.13 29.26 9.97
CA TYR A 127 41.04 30.28 10.51
C TYR A 127 42.13 29.65 11.38
N GLU A 128 43.33 30.22 11.34
CA GLU A 128 44.44 29.87 12.21
C GLU A 128 44.61 30.94 13.29
N PHE A 129 44.65 30.51 14.55
CA PHE A 129 44.90 31.39 15.69
C PHE A 129 46.26 31.08 16.30
N ALA A 130 47.14 32.08 16.36
CA ALA A 130 48.47 31.96 16.92
C ALA A 130 48.68 32.96 18.07
N TRP A 131 49.25 32.46 19.17
CA TRP A 131 49.72 33.29 20.28
C TRP A 131 51.25 33.40 20.22
N ASP A 132 51.76 34.63 20.18
CA ASP A 132 53.21 34.89 20.07
C ASP A 132 53.64 35.88 21.17
N LYS A 133 54.95 36.04 21.39
CA LYS A 133 55.54 36.97 22.38
C LYS A 133 55.17 38.43 22.13
N ARG A 134 54.69 38.76 20.93
CA ARG A 134 54.26 40.12 20.51
C ARG A 134 52.74 40.33 20.53
N GLY A 135 51.94 39.31 20.90
CA GLY A 135 50.47 39.38 20.95
C GLY A 135 49.77 38.23 20.20
N CYS A 136 48.46 38.35 20.05
CA CYS A 136 47.61 37.36 19.38
C CYS A 136 47.39 37.72 17.90
N ARG A 137 47.34 36.73 17.01
CA ARG A 137 47.02 36.94 15.58
C ARG A 137 46.00 35.92 15.09
N LEU A 138 45.03 36.36 14.30
CA LEU A 138 44.01 35.53 13.66
C LEU A 138 44.17 35.65 12.13
N ARG A 139 44.53 34.54 11.49
CA ARG A 139 44.87 34.47 10.06
C ARG A 139 43.94 33.52 9.33
N HIS A 140 43.71 33.79 8.05
CA HIS A 140 43.04 32.86 7.15
C HIS A 140 43.98 32.57 5.99
N PRO A 141 44.04 31.35 5.44
CA PRO A 141 44.96 30.99 4.35
C PRO A 141 44.82 31.87 3.10
N THR A 142 43.59 32.34 2.83
CA THR A 142 43.25 33.12 1.62
C THR A 142 42.62 34.49 1.89
N LYS A 143 42.21 34.80 3.13
CA LYS A 143 41.51 36.05 3.48
C LYS A 143 42.44 36.99 4.25
N LYS A 144 42.09 38.27 4.29
CA LYS A 144 42.84 39.31 5.00
C LYS A 144 43.00 38.98 6.48
N GLU A 145 44.21 39.21 7.02
CA GLU A 145 44.53 39.04 8.44
C GLU A 145 43.65 39.95 9.32
N VAL A 146 43.05 39.36 10.36
CA VAL A 146 42.19 40.08 11.32
C VAL A 146 43.08 40.60 12.44
N LYS A 147 43.05 41.91 12.68
CA LYS A 147 43.83 42.54 13.75
C LYS A 147 43.19 42.23 15.10
N VAL A 148 43.96 41.61 15.99
CA VAL A 148 43.55 41.30 17.36
C VAL A 148 44.34 42.18 18.31
N TYR A 149 43.63 42.80 19.24
CA TYR A 149 44.16 43.60 20.34
C TYR A 149 44.06 42.80 21.63
N THR A 150 44.93 43.05 22.60
CA THR A 150 44.84 42.38 23.91
C THR A 150 44.50 43.43 24.96
N LYS A 151 43.33 43.31 25.58
CA LYS A 151 42.90 44.17 26.70
C LYS A 151 42.57 43.27 27.89
N SER A 152 43.17 43.55 29.05
CA SER A 152 42.97 42.76 30.28
C SER A 152 43.00 41.24 30.03
N THR A 153 44.11 40.76 29.44
CA THR A 153 44.38 39.35 29.09
C THR A 153 43.38 38.66 28.14
N CYS A 154 42.37 39.37 27.61
CA CYS A 154 41.43 38.86 26.62
C CYS A 154 41.80 39.36 25.21
N PRO A 155 41.80 38.48 24.19
CA PRO A 155 41.90 38.90 22.80
C PRO A 155 40.61 39.60 22.36
N GLU A 156 40.76 40.76 21.73
CA GLU A 156 39.68 41.63 21.26
C GLU A 156 39.82 42.00 19.78
N ILE A 157 38.72 42.05 19.03
CA ILE A 157 38.67 42.46 17.61
C ILE A 157 37.76 43.67 17.41
N THR A 158 37.83 44.31 16.23
CA THR A 158 36.90 45.41 15.91
C THR A 158 35.47 44.88 15.77
N GLN A 159 34.47 45.69 16.14
CA GLN A 159 33.06 45.29 16.01
C GLN A 159 32.66 44.97 14.57
N CYS A 160 33.16 45.72 13.58
CA CYS A 160 32.92 45.44 12.17
C CYS A 160 33.49 44.07 11.74
N ASP A 161 34.70 43.73 12.21
CA ASP A 161 35.29 42.41 11.94
C ASP A 161 34.53 41.29 12.66
N ALA A 162 34.04 41.54 13.88
CA ALA A 162 33.25 40.58 14.64
C ALA A 162 31.93 40.25 13.94
N LEU A 163 31.19 41.26 13.51
CA LEU A 163 29.92 41.08 12.80
C LEU A 163 30.11 40.37 11.45
N ARG A 164 31.19 40.69 10.72
CA ARG A 164 31.53 39.98 9.48
C ARG A 164 31.80 38.50 9.73
N LEU A 165 32.60 38.17 10.75
CA LEU A 165 32.91 36.78 11.09
C LEU A 165 31.68 36.00 11.58
N ILE A 166 30.75 36.66 12.28
CA ILE A 166 29.48 36.06 12.69
C ILE A 166 28.61 35.77 11.47
N ALA A 167 28.46 36.72 10.55
CA ALA A 167 27.71 36.51 9.31
C ALA A 167 28.29 35.35 8.48
N GLU A 168 29.61 35.26 8.35
CA GLU A 168 30.26 34.14 7.66
C GLU A 168 30.02 32.79 8.37
N LEU A 169 30.01 32.77 9.70
CA LEU A 169 29.69 31.56 10.48
C LEU A 169 28.23 31.15 10.33
N GLU A 170 27.31 32.11 10.33
CA GLU A 170 25.88 31.86 10.15
C GLU A 170 25.58 31.34 8.75
N GLU A 171 26.20 31.91 7.73
CA GLU A 171 26.08 31.45 6.34
C GLU A 171 26.57 30.01 6.18
N ALA A 172 27.76 29.69 6.69
CA ALA A 172 28.31 28.34 6.65
C ALA A 172 27.42 27.32 7.40
N ARG A 173 26.82 27.73 8.52
CA ARG A 173 25.90 26.89 9.29
C ARG A 173 24.57 26.71 8.57
N LEU A 174 24.06 27.76 7.91
CA LEU A 174 22.85 27.68 7.10
C LEU A 174 23.04 26.69 5.95
N THR A 175 24.17 26.75 5.23
CA THR A 175 24.46 25.81 4.14
C THR A 175 24.53 24.36 4.64
N GLU A 176 25.22 24.10 5.75
CA GLU A 176 25.29 22.75 6.36
C GLU A 176 23.90 22.24 6.77
N THR A 177 23.07 23.10 7.37
CA THR A 177 21.69 22.72 7.73
C THR A 177 20.81 22.49 6.51
N MET A 178 20.96 23.26 5.44
CA MET A 178 20.21 23.09 4.20
C MET A 178 20.58 21.78 3.50
N GLU A 179 21.86 21.44 3.44
CA GLU A 179 22.35 20.15 2.91
C GLU A 179 21.81 18.98 3.73
N SER A 180 21.88 19.08 5.07
CA SER A 180 21.31 18.07 5.97
C SER A 180 19.81 17.91 5.79
N LEU A 181 19.06 19.00 5.58
CA LEU A 181 17.63 18.95 5.29
C LEU A 181 17.33 18.34 3.93
N ALA A 182 18.13 18.65 2.90
CA ALA A 182 17.99 18.03 1.58
C ALA A 182 18.24 16.53 1.65
N GLN A 183 19.28 16.10 2.37
CA GLN A 183 19.60 14.68 2.59
C GLN A 183 18.51 13.96 3.39
N LEU A 184 17.98 14.61 4.43
CA LEU A 184 16.88 14.06 5.23
C LEU A 184 15.60 13.96 4.39
N LYS A 185 15.27 14.99 3.59
CA LYS A 185 14.14 14.95 2.66
C LYS A 185 14.31 13.83 1.62
N ALA A 186 15.49 13.69 1.02
CA ALA A 186 15.77 12.62 0.07
C ALA A 186 15.66 11.23 0.72
N SER A 187 16.16 11.07 1.95
CA SER A 187 16.04 9.83 2.73
C SER A 187 14.59 9.51 3.10
N ILE A 188 13.80 10.52 3.49
CA ILE A 188 12.35 10.36 3.75
C ILE A 188 11.62 10.00 2.46
N SER A 189 11.93 10.65 1.33
CA SER A 189 11.33 10.32 0.03
C SER A 189 11.71 8.92 -0.44
N ALA A 190 12.97 8.49 -0.28
CA ALA A 190 13.41 7.14 -0.58
C ALA A 190 12.79 6.10 0.36
N SER A 191 12.63 6.43 1.64
CA SER A 191 11.96 5.59 2.63
C SER A 191 10.45 5.51 2.40
N ARG A 192 9.83 6.57 1.87
CA ARG A 192 8.44 6.57 1.37
C ARG A 192 8.32 5.69 0.14
N ALA A 193 9.19 5.87 -0.86
CA ALA A 193 9.22 5.03 -2.07
C ALA A 193 9.47 3.53 -1.76
N HIS A 194 10.22 3.20 -0.71
CA HIS A 194 10.43 1.81 -0.27
C HIS A 194 9.30 1.27 0.61
N ARG A 195 8.55 2.14 1.31
CA ARG A 195 7.27 1.79 1.97
C ARG A 195 6.10 1.69 0.99
N GLU A 196 6.22 2.35 -0.16
CA GLU A 196 5.29 2.39 -1.27
C GLU A 196 5.67 1.36 -2.37
N HIS A 197 6.17 0.19 -1.98
CA HIS A 197 5.75 -1.03 -2.69
C HIS A 197 4.46 -1.47 -2.01
N SER A 198 3.42 -0.66 -2.19
CA SER A 198 2.09 -1.04 -1.75
C SER A 198 1.71 -2.29 -2.53
N TRP A 199 0.91 -3.16 -1.92
CA TRP A 199 0.31 -4.27 -2.65
C TRP A 199 -0.42 -3.81 -3.92
N LYS A 200 -0.88 -2.54 -3.94
CA LYS A 200 -1.43 -1.87 -5.13
C LYS A 200 -0.42 -1.68 -6.26
N ASP A 201 0.83 -1.36 -5.95
CA ASP A 201 1.92 -1.26 -6.94
C ASP A 201 2.18 -2.64 -7.56
N ALA A 202 2.23 -3.68 -6.74
CA ALA A 202 2.40 -5.05 -7.24
C ALA A 202 1.21 -5.51 -8.11
N VAL A 203 -0.01 -5.09 -7.79
CA VAL A 203 -1.19 -5.30 -8.67
C VAL A 203 -1.04 -4.53 -9.98
N ARG A 204 -0.53 -3.29 -9.96
CA ARG A 204 -0.24 -2.51 -11.18
C ARG A 204 0.86 -3.14 -12.03
N ASP A 205 1.90 -3.71 -11.42
CA ASP A 205 2.93 -4.44 -12.15
C ASP A 205 2.33 -5.68 -12.85
N TYR A 206 1.47 -6.42 -12.14
CA TYR A 206 0.74 -7.54 -12.74
C TYR A 206 -0.21 -7.08 -13.86
N LEU A 207 -0.86 -5.93 -13.72
CA LEU A 207 -1.68 -5.33 -14.77
C LEU A 207 -0.86 -5.04 -16.03
N ALA A 208 0.33 -4.46 -15.86
CA ALA A 208 1.21 -4.11 -16.95
C ALA A 208 1.70 -5.36 -17.71
N THR A 209 2.20 -6.36 -16.99
CA THR A 209 2.84 -7.54 -17.61
C THR A 209 1.86 -8.65 -17.99
N GLY A 210 0.76 -8.82 -17.24
CA GLY A 210 -0.16 -9.95 -17.36
C GLY A 210 0.48 -11.31 -17.02
N SER A 211 1.68 -11.30 -16.41
CA SER A 211 2.48 -12.50 -16.13
C SER A 211 2.09 -13.16 -14.81
N LEU A 212 2.14 -14.49 -14.76
CA LEU A 212 1.90 -15.24 -13.54
C LEU A 212 2.86 -14.84 -12.40
N GLU A 213 4.13 -14.55 -12.72
CA GLU A 213 5.14 -14.20 -11.71
C GLU A 213 4.79 -12.90 -10.97
N ASP A 214 4.34 -11.88 -11.69
CA ASP A 214 3.94 -10.61 -11.09
C ASP A 214 2.58 -10.74 -10.39
N GLY A 215 1.68 -11.58 -10.90
CA GLY A 215 0.47 -11.99 -10.19
C GLY A 215 0.80 -12.58 -8.82
N MET A 216 1.80 -13.47 -8.75
CA MET A 216 2.26 -14.07 -7.48
C MET A 216 2.79 -13.02 -6.51
N LYS A 217 3.57 -12.05 -6.99
CA LYS A 217 4.03 -10.93 -6.16
C LYS A 217 2.84 -10.10 -5.66
N ALA A 218 1.86 -9.81 -6.50
CA ALA A 218 0.66 -9.06 -6.15
C ALA A 218 -0.15 -9.75 -5.05
N VAL A 219 -0.42 -11.05 -5.19
CA VAL A 219 -1.18 -11.81 -4.20
C VAL A 219 -0.42 -11.95 -2.88
N LEU A 220 0.89 -12.19 -2.91
CA LEU A 220 1.71 -12.30 -1.70
C LEU A 220 1.92 -10.97 -0.98
N ALA A 221 1.94 -9.85 -1.73
CA ALA A 221 2.02 -8.52 -1.16
C ALA A 221 0.67 -8.07 -0.55
N ALA A 222 -0.46 -8.59 -1.06
CA ALA A 222 -1.79 -8.23 -0.60
C ALA A 222 -2.04 -8.71 0.85
N PRO A 223 -2.24 -7.78 1.80
CA PRO A 223 -2.29 -8.12 3.23
C PRO A 223 -3.40 -9.12 3.56
N PHE A 224 -4.62 -8.89 3.04
CA PHE A 224 -5.77 -9.76 3.25
C PHE A 224 -5.61 -11.18 2.67
N MET A 225 -4.77 -11.38 1.66
CA MET A 225 -4.53 -12.69 1.05
C MET A 225 -3.71 -13.62 1.95
N ASN A 226 -2.97 -13.09 2.94
CA ASN A 226 -2.24 -13.88 3.93
C ASN A 226 -3.15 -14.83 4.73
N HIS A 227 -4.45 -14.50 4.81
CA HIS A 227 -5.45 -15.31 5.49
C HIS A 227 -6.02 -16.43 4.62
N VAL A 228 -5.76 -16.44 3.32
CA VAL A 228 -6.28 -17.41 2.35
C VAL A 228 -5.31 -18.59 2.21
N PRO A 229 -5.76 -19.85 2.09
CA PRO A 229 -4.82 -20.95 1.88
C PRO A 229 -4.12 -20.85 0.52
N MET A 230 -2.84 -21.26 0.49
CA MET A 230 -1.96 -21.10 -0.68
C MET A 230 -2.52 -21.72 -1.96
N THR A 231 -3.22 -22.86 -1.85
CA THR A 231 -3.82 -23.55 -3.01
C THR A 231 -4.86 -22.71 -3.73
N GLU A 232 -5.58 -21.86 -3.01
CA GLU A 232 -6.60 -20.97 -3.53
C GLU A 232 -5.97 -19.68 -4.05
N GLN A 233 -4.96 -19.15 -3.34
CA GLN A 233 -4.16 -18.00 -3.81
C GLN A 233 -3.61 -18.23 -5.22
N LEU A 234 -3.03 -19.42 -5.46
CA LEU A 234 -2.46 -19.81 -6.75
C LEU A 234 -3.47 -19.82 -7.91
N LYS A 235 -4.75 -20.07 -7.62
CA LYS A 235 -5.82 -20.20 -8.63
C LYS A 235 -6.56 -18.90 -8.92
N VAL A 236 -6.32 -17.87 -8.12
CA VAL A 236 -6.85 -16.52 -8.36
C VAL A 236 -6.05 -15.80 -9.44
N MET A 237 -4.79 -16.20 -9.64
CA MET A 237 -3.90 -15.64 -10.66
C MET A 237 -3.95 -16.50 -11.91
N VAL A 238 -4.08 -15.85 -13.06
CA VAL A 238 -4.12 -16.52 -14.37
C VAL A 238 -3.33 -15.68 -15.37
N GLU A 239 -2.76 -16.30 -16.38
CA GLU A 239 -2.17 -15.55 -17.49
C GLU A 239 -3.24 -14.71 -18.20
N VAL A 240 -2.92 -13.45 -18.47
CA VAL A 240 -3.81 -12.54 -19.17
C VAL A 240 -3.43 -12.54 -20.66
N PRO A 241 -4.41 -12.59 -21.59
CA PRO A 241 -4.14 -12.41 -23.02
C PRO A 241 -3.27 -11.18 -23.28
N LYS A 242 -2.20 -11.36 -24.07
CA LYS A 242 -1.25 -10.28 -24.35
C LYS A 242 -1.68 -9.41 -25.53
N THR A 243 -2.52 -9.96 -26.41
CA THR A 243 -3.01 -9.30 -27.61
C THR A 243 -4.52 -9.45 -27.73
N ASP A 244 -5.15 -8.50 -28.41
CA ASP A 244 -6.58 -8.53 -28.69
C ASP A 244 -6.98 -9.76 -29.50
N ALA A 245 -6.11 -10.22 -30.40
CA ALA A 245 -6.34 -11.44 -31.16
C ALA A 245 -6.41 -12.70 -30.29
N GLU A 246 -5.53 -12.77 -29.29
CA GLU A 246 -5.53 -13.85 -28.30
C GLU A 246 -6.78 -13.77 -27.40
N ALA A 247 -7.12 -12.57 -26.93
CA ALA A 247 -8.32 -12.34 -26.13
C ALA A 247 -9.60 -12.76 -26.88
N TRP A 248 -9.73 -12.41 -28.17
CA TRP A 248 -10.83 -12.84 -29.01
C TRP A 248 -10.90 -14.36 -29.16
N LYS A 249 -9.75 -15.01 -29.39
CA LYS A 249 -9.66 -16.47 -29.46
C LYS A 249 -10.12 -17.14 -28.16
N TRP A 250 -9.77 -16.57 -27.01
CA TRP A 250 -10.18 -17.08 -25.70
C TRP A 250 -11.67 -16.82 -25.45
N MET A 251 -12.22 -15.69 -25.94
CA MET A 251 -13.64 -15.36 -25.85
C MET A 251 -14.53 -16.36 -26.59
N LYS A 252 -14.01 -17.09 -27.59
CA LYS A 252 -14.75 -18.17 -28.27
C LYS A 252 -15.15 -19.31 -27.32
N VAL A 253 -14.45 -19.48 -26.19
CA VAL A 253 -14.80 -20.45 -25.13
C VAL A 253 -16.09 -20.04 -24.39
N PHE A 254 -16.48 -18.76 -24.46
CA PHE A 254 -17.66 -18.28 -23.74
C PHE A 254 -18.92 -18.98 -24.27
N PRO A 255 -19.84 -19.42 -23.39
CA PRO A 255 -21.11 -20.07 -23.75
C PRO A 255 -22.13 -19.04 -24.27
N LEU A 256 -21.72 -18.19 -25.20
CA LEU A 256 -22.50 -17.13 -25.83
C LEU A 256 -22.58 -17.38 -27.34
N ASN A 257 -23.63 -16.87 -27.98
CA ASN A 257 -23.71 -16.91 -29.45
C ASN A 257 -22.73 -15.89 -30.08
N ARG A 258 -22.40 -16.09 -31.37
CA ARG A 258 -21.45 -15.22 -32.10
C ARG A 258 -21.86 -13.74 -32.06
N SER A 259 -23.15 -13.47 -32.24
CA SER A 259 -23.69 -12.10 -32.21
C SER A 259 -23.46 -11.41 -30.86
N ARG A 260 -23.75 -12.09 -29.74
CA ARG A 260 -23.55 -11.53 -28.40
C ARG A 260 -22.07 -11.35 -28.06
N ARG A 261 -21.20 -12.25 -28.51
CA ARG A 261 -19.73 -12.07 -28.37
C ARG A 261 -19.25 -10.83 -29.10
N ARG A 262 -19.67 -10.61 -30.36
CA ARG A 262 -19.35 -9.39 -31.14
C ARG A 262 -19.90 -8.13 -30.47
N GLN A 263 -21.15 -8.16 -30.00
CA GLN A 263 -21.76 -7.04 -29.28
C GLN A 263 -20.97 -6.68 -28.01
N LEU A 264 -20.52 -7.70 -27.26
CA LEU A 264 -19.75 -7.48 -26.04
C LEU A 264 -18.34 -6.95 -26.36
N TRP A 265 -17.72 -7.42 -27.44
CA TRP A 265 -16.41 -6.94 -27.91
C TRP A 265 -16.43 -5.47 -28.34
N GLN A 266 -17.52 -5.05 -29.00
CA GLN A 266 -17.73 -3.65 -29.39
C GLN A 266 -18.12 -2.75 -28.20
N ALA A 267 -18.57 -3.31 -27.08
CA ALA A 267 -18.94 -2.54 -25.91
C ALA A 267 -17.68 -2.00 -25.20
N SER A 268 -17.64 -0.69 -24.99
CA SER A 268 -16.61 0.01 -24.21
C SER A 268 -16.80 -0.14 -22.70
N SER A 269 -18.02 -0.44 -22.25
CA SER A 269 -18.36 -0.62 -20.84
C SER A 269 -19.01 -1.98 -20.59
N TRP A 270 -18.45 -2.73 -19.65
CA TRP A 270 -18.87 -4.07 -19.25
C TRP A 270 -19.38 -4.03 -17.82
N THR A 271 -20.52 -4.70 -17.64
CA THR A 271 -21.21 -4.83 -16.37
C THR A 271 -21.21 -6.33 -16.04
N VAL A 272 -20.34 -6.76 -15.13
CA VAL A 272 -20.11 -8.18 -14.84
C VAL A 272 -20.95 -8.62 -13.65
N HIS A 273 -21.92 -9.52 -13.92
CA HIS A 273 -22.76 -10.16 -12.92
C HIS A 273 -22.28 -11.59 -12.67
N LEU A 274 -21.50 -11.80 -11.60
CA LEU A 274 -21.01 -13.11 -11.21
C LEU A 274 -22.06 -13.86 -10.35
N CYS A 275 -22.21 -15.16 -10.61
CA CYS A 275 -23.13 -16.04 -9.87
C CYS A 275 -24.60 -15.59 -9.93
N SER A 276 -25.04 -15.15 -11.12
CA SER A 276 -26.38 -14.60 -11.38
C SER A 276 -27.56 -15.58 -11.23
N GLY A 277 -27.29 -16.88 -11.07
CA GLY A 277 -28.31 -17.94 -11.05
C GLY A 277 -29.09 -18.07 -12.35
N LYS A 278 -30.30 -18.66 -12.29
CA LYS A 278 -31.19 -18.85 -13.46
C LYS A 278 -31.82 -17.55 -14.00
N GLY A 279 -31.49 -16.40 -13.39
CA GLY A 279 -32.05 -15.09 -13.71
C GLY A 279 -33.45 -14.89 -13.13
N VAL A 280 -33.80 -13.63 -12.85
CA VAL A 280 -35.09 -13.24 -12.29
C VAL A 280 -36.02 -12.73 -13.39
N ARG A 281 -37.33 -13.01 -13.28
CA ARG A 281 -38.34 -12.42 -14.17
C ARG A 281 -38.42 -10.91 -13.86
N ASN A 282 -38.20 -10.07 -14.87
CA ASN A 282 -38.09 -8.60 -14.76
C ASN A 282 -36.86 -8.12 -13.98
N ASP A 283 -35.71 -8.72 -14.26
CA ASP A 283 -34.44 -8.23 -13.74
C ASP A 283 -34.10 -6.85 -14.32
N PRO A 284 -33.99 -5.79 -13.49
CA PRO A 284 -33.69 -4.43 -13.95
C PRO A 284 -32.32 -4.30 -14.62
N LEU A 285 -31.44 -5.28 -14.45
CA LEU A 285 -30.09 -5.28 -15.02
C LEU A 285 -30.06 -5.73 -16.48
N ARG A 286 -31.07 -6.46 -16.96
CA ARG A 286 -31.10 -7.05 -18.32
C ARG A 286 -30.98 -6.04 -19.45
N ASP A 287 -31.43 -4.82 -19.23
CA ASP A 287 -31.41 -3.75 -20.23
C ASP A 287 -30.11 -2.94 -20.20
N LEU A 288 -29.13 -3.33 -19.37
CA LEU A 288 -27.84 -2.65 -19.31
C LEU A 288 -26.96 -3.03 -20.52
N PRO A 289 -26.40 -2.05 -21.24
CA PRO A 289 -25.42 -2.32 -22.28
C PRO A 289 -24.18 -2.98 -21.67
N GLY A 290 -23.60 -3.95 -22.38
CA GLY A 290 -22.42 -4.67 -21.90
C GLY A 290 -22.64 -5.57 -20.68
N LEU A 291 -23.90 -5.90 -20.32
CA LEU A 291 -24.18 -6.87 -19.27
C LEU A 291 -23.66 -8.26 -19.64
N LEU A 292 -22.78 -8.79 -18.78
CA LEU A 292 -22.22 -10.12 -18.83
C LEU A 292 -22.65 -10.92 -17.59
N GLU A 293 -23.62 -11.81 -17.77
CA GLU A 293 -24.11 -12.69 -16.70
C GLU A 293 -23.37 -14.02 -16.71
N ILE A 294 -22.57 -14.27 -15.68
CA ILE A 294 -21.73 -15.45 -15.54
C ILE A 294 -22.30 -16.34 -14.45
N ASP A 295 -22.74 -17.54 -14.82
CA ASP A 295 -23.18 -18.55 -13.85
C ASP A 295 -23.00 -19.97 -14.38
N SER A 296 -22.62 -20.88 -13.48
CA SER A 296 -22.57 -22.33 -13.72
C SER A 296 -23.86 -22.91 -14.33
N GLN A 297 -25.02 -22.43 -13.90
CA GLN A 297 -26.34 -22.83 -14.41
C GLN A 297 -26.62 -22.34 -15.82
N LYS A 298 -25.88 -21.32 -16.28
CA LYS A 298 -25.90 -20.80 -17.67
C LYS A 298 -24.76 -21.40 -18.51
N GLY A 299 -24.06 -22.40 -18.00
CA GLY A 299 -22.96 -23.08 -18.69
C GLY A 299 -21.59 -22.41 -18.54
N TRP A 300 -21.46 -21.39 -17.70
CA TRP A 300 -20.17 -20.73 -17.46
C TRP A 300 -19.31 -21.49 -16.46
N ASN A 301 -18.00 -21.52 -16.70
CA ASN A 301 -17.02 -21.98 -15.73
C ASN A 301 -16.02 -20.86 -15.41
N LEU A 302 -16.23 -20.11 -14.32
CA LEU A 302 -15.32 -19.04 -13.91
C LEU A 302 -13.94 -19.56 -13.45
N ASN A 303 -13.83 -20.86 -13.14
CA ASN A 303 -12.53 -21.46 -12.85
C ASN A 303 -11.72 -21.76 -14.11
N ASP A 304 -12.34 -21.72 -15.30
CA ASP A 304 -11.61 -21.85 -16.56
C ASP A 304 -10.68 -20.64 -16.72
N GLU A 305 -9.40 -20.94 -16.96
CA GLU A 305 -8.34 -19.93 -17.09
C GLU A 305 -8.61 -18.97 -18.24
N LYS A 306 -9.17 -19.45 -19.36
CA LYS A 306 -9.46 -18.59 -20.51
C LYS A 306 -10.65 -17.69 -20.23
N VAL A 307 -11.69 -18.22 -19.58
CA VAL A 307 -12.86 -17.43 -19.18
C VAL A 307 -12.45 -16.29 -18.25
N TYR A 308 -11.70 -16.62 -17.20
CA TYR A 308 -11.27 -15.64 -16.22
C TYR A 308 -10.18 -14.69 -16.77
N GLY A 309 -9.26 -15.20 -17.58
CA GLY A 309 -8.22 -14.40 -18.23
C GLY A 309 -8.79 -13.33 -19.17
N VAL A 310 -9.87 -13.62 -19.90
CA VAL A 310 -10.57 -12.60 -20.71
C VAL A 310 -11.25 -11.55 -19.83
N LEU A 311 -11.75 -11.89 -18.64
CA LEU A 311 -12.28 -10.90 -17.70
C LEU A 311 -11.18 -10.00 -17.15
N LEU A 312 -10.01 -10.56 -16.84
CA LEU A 312 -8.84 -9.77 -16.43
C LEU A 312 -8.34 -8.88 -17.58
N TRP A 313 -8.33 -9.38 -18.82
CA TRP A 313 -8.03 -8.55 -19.98
C TRP A 313 -9.03 -7.40 -20.12
N ALA A 314 -10.33 -7.66 -20.02
CA ALA A 314 -11.35 -6.62 -20.09
C ALA A 314 -11.23 -5.60 -18.94
N ALA A 315 -10.80 -6.03 -17.75
CA ALA A 315 -10.47 -5.14 -16.65
C ALA A 315 -9.23 -4.28 -16.97
N LYS A 316 -8.17 -4.87 -17.53
CA LYS A 316 -6.95 -4.17 -17.96
C LYS A 316 -7.24 -3.09 -19.00
N GLU A 317 -8.10 -3.38 -19.95
CA GLU A 317 -8.55 -2.42 -20.98
C GLU A 317 -9.51 -1.35 -20.43
N GLY A 318 -9.76 -1.31 -19.11
CA GLY A 318 -10.65 -0.34 -18.48
C GLY A 318 -12.13 -0.52 -18.82
N ARG A 319 -12.50 -1.64 -19.45
CA ARG A 319 -13.88 -1.89 -19.90
C ARG A 319 -14.81 -2.22 -18.75
N ILE A 320 -14.33 -2.84 -17.68
CA ILE A 320 -15.18 -3.25 -16.54
C ILE A 320 -15.50 -2.05 -15.65
N GLN A 321 -16.77 -1.63 -15.65
CA GLN A 321 -17.27 -0.51 -14.83
C GLN A 321 -17.89 -0.99 -13.52
N HIS A 322 -18.53 -2.16 -13.53
CA HIS A 322 -19.21 -2.72 -12.37
C HIS A 322 -18.97 -4.23 -12.25
N VAL A 323 -18.67 -4.68 -11.03
CA VAL A 323 -18.59 -6.09 -10.66
C VAL A 323 -19.57 -6.33 -9.51
N PHE A 324 -20.59 -7.14 -9.75
CA PHE A 324 -21.52 -7.53 -8.70
C PHE A 324 -21.87 -9.01 -8.79
N GLY A 325 -22.33 -9.56 -7.68
CA GLY A 325 -22.63 -10.98 -7.62
C GLY A 325 -22.88 -11.48 -6.21
N ALA A 326 -23.39 -12.71 -6.16
CA ALA A 326 -23.63 -13.46 -4.93
C ALA A 326 -22.84 -14.77 -5.01
N PRO A 327 -21.54 -14.78 -4.64
CA PRO A 327 -20.76 -16.01 -4.62
C PRO A 327 -21.48 -17.12 -3.84
N PRO A 328 -21.42 -18.38 -4.27
CA PRO A 328 -22.22 -19.42 -3.62
C PRO A 328 -21.73 -19.63 -2.18
N ALA A 329 -22.66 -19.62 -1.23
CA ALA A 329 -22.37 -19.68 0.20
C ALA A 329 -23.01 -20.91 0.89
N GLY A 330 -23.28 -21.97 0.13
CA GLY A 330 -24.01 -23.15 0.64
C GLY A 330 -23.27 -23.89 1.76
N THR A 331 -21.95 -23.77 1.83
CA THR A 331 -21.14 -24.37 2.91
C THR A 331 -21.10 -23.52 4.19
N TYR A 332 -21.57 -22.27 4.15
CA TYR A 332 -21.73 -21.39 5.32
C TYR A 332 -23.09 -21.57 6.02
N SER A 333 -23.96 -22.45 5.53
CA SER A 333 -25.29 -22.65 6.09
C SER A 333 -25.26 -23.00 7.60
N PRO A 334 -25.99 -22.28 8.46
CA PRO A 334 -26.08 -22.59 9.89
C PRO A 334 -26.67 -23.97 10.20
N LEU A 335 -27.42 -24.55 9.25
CA LEU A 335 -28.02 -25.88 9.38
C LEU A 335 -26.97 -26.96 9.57
N ARG A 336 -25.74 -26.74 9.08
CA ARG A 336 -24.64 -27.70 9.21
C ARG A 336 -24.06 -27.81 10.63
N TYR A 337 -24.44 -26.91 11.54
CA TYR A 337 -23.94 -26.84 12.91
C TYR A 337 -24.98 -27.27 13.95
N ARG A 338 -26.15 -27.79 13.52
CA ARG A 338 -27.17 -28.32 14.43
C ARG A 338 -26.68 -29.63 15.05
N GLN A 339 -26.66 -29.70 16.37
CA GLN A 339 -26.21 -30.89 17.10
C GLN A 339 -27.28 -31.99 17.17
N ASP A 340 -28.55 -31.61 17.06
CA ASP A 340 -29.69 -32.52 17.29
C ASP A 340 -30.03 -33.43 16.11
N ASP A 341 -29.46 -33.18 14.93
CA ASP A 341 -29.83 -33.88 13.70
C ASP A 341 -28.66 -34.70 13.14
N GLN A 342 -28.62 -35.99 13.50
CA GLN A 342 -27.64 -36.93 12.93
C GLN A 342 -27.88 -37.21 11.43
N SER A 343 -29.04 -36.83 10.89
CA SER A 343 -29.38 -36.98 9.47
C SER A 343 -29.01 -35.76 8.61
N GLY A 344 -28.73 -34.62 9.25
CA GLY A 344 -28.39 -33.38 8.59
C GLY A 344 -26.98 -33.36 7.96
N PRO A 345 -26.73 -32.43 7.00
CA PRO A 345 -25.40 -32.25 6.44
C PRO A 345 -24.42 -31.77 7.52
N ARG A 346 -23.27 -32.45 7.65
CA ARG A 346 -22.27 -32.11 8.67
C ARG A 346 -21.58 -30.77 8.39
N ALA A 347 -21.01 -30.18 9.43
CA ALA A 347 -20.13 -29.01 9.34
C ALA A 347 -18.87 -29.35 8.52
N VAL A 348 -18.52 -28.45 7.61
CA VAL A 348 -17.36 -28.58 6.71
C VAL A 348 -16.35 -27.44 6.88
N ARG A 349 -16.67 -26.49 7.79
CA ARG A 349 -15.86 -25.33 8.18
C ARG A 349 -15.95 -25.19 9.71
N SER A 350 -14.93 -24.62 10.32
CA SER A 350 -14.94 -24.24 11.74
C SER A 350 -14.44 -22.81 11.91
N VAL A 351 -14.60 -22.25 13.12
CA VAL A 351 -14.07 -20.91 13.43
C VAL A 351 -12.54 -20.86 13.26
N LEU A 352 -11.84 -21.97 13.54
CA LEU A 352 -10.39 -22.09 13.36
C LEU A 352 -9.97 -22.39 11.92
N GLU A 353 -10.81 -23.13 11.19
CA GLU A 353 -10.59 -23.50 9.78
C GLU A 353 -11.76 -22.98 8.92
N PRO A 354 -11.86 -21.64 8.73
CA PRO A 354 -13.00 -21.04 8.04
C PRO A 354 -13.02 -21.38 6.55
N TRP A 355 -11.88 -21.75 5.97
CA TRP A 355 -11.72 -22.07 4.54
C TRP A 355 -11.98 -23.54 4.19
N GLY A 356 -12.32 -24.37 5.17
CA GLY A 356 -12.54 -25.80 5.01
C GLY A 356 -11.76 -26.61 6.03
N MET A 357 -12.41 -27.58 6.65
CA MET A 357 -11.74 -28.48 7.59
C MET A 357 -10.80 -29.44 6.85
N ARG A 358 -9.62 -29.72 7.42
CA ARG A 358 -8.64 -30.65 6.82
C ARG A 358 -9.03 -32.11 6.96
N GLU A 359 -9.67 -32.44 8.08
CA GLU A 359 -10.03 -33.81 8.44
C GLU A 359 -11.55 -33.97 8.58
N GLY A 360 -12.06 -35.18 8.38
CA GLY A 360 -13.46 -35.51 8.60
C GLY A 360 -14.44 -35.00 7.54
N VAL A 361 -13.96 -34.38 6.45
CA VAL A 361 -14.78 -33.88 5.34
C VAL A 361 -14.76 -34.86 4.17
N LYS A 362 -15.93 -35.11 3.58
CA LYS A 362 -16.03 -35.91 2.35
C LYS A 362 -15.36 -35.18 1.17
N PRO A 363 -14.71 -35.88 0.23
CA PRO A 363 -14.05 -35.24 -0.91
C PRO A 363 -14.96 -34.30 -1.72
N GLU A 364 -16.23 -34.65 -1.88
CA GLU A 364 -17.24 -33.83 -2.58
C GLU A 364 -17.52 -32.50 -1.86
N ASP A 365 -17.72 -32.56 -0.54
CA ASP A 365 -17.93 -31.37 0.29
C ASP A 365 -16.67 -30.50 0.31
N ALA A 366 -15.48 -31.10 0.37
CA ALA A 366 -14.21 -30.38 0.30
C ALA A 366 -14.04 -29.65 -1.04
N MET A 367 -14.40 -30.30 -2.15
CA MET A 367 -14.38 -29.68 -3.49
C MET A 367 -15.38 -28.53 -3.58
N LYS A 368 -16.57 -28.69 -3.00
CA LYS A 368 -17.59 -27.64 -2.94
C LYS A 368 -17.07 -26.42 -2.15
N VAL A 369 -16.48 -26.64 -0.97
CA VAL A 369 -15.87 -25.59 -0.16
C VAL A 369 -14.79 -24.84 -0.95
N LYS A 370 -13.90 -25.56 -1.63
CA LYS A 370 -12.84 -24.96 -2.47
C LYS A 370 -13.43 -24.12 -3.60
N ASN A 371 -14.45 -24.64 -4.29
CA ASN A 371 -15.10 -23.90 -5.37
C ASN A 371 -15.76 -22.62 -4.86
N GLU A 372 -16.52 -22.67 -3.76
CA GLU A 372 -17.15 -21.50 -3.14
C GLU A 372 -16.11 -20.44 -2.75
N ASN A 373 -14.98 -20.85 -2.15
CA ASN A 373 -13.87 -19.96 -1.82
C ASN A 373 -13.29 -19.28 -3.07
N LEU A 374 -13.00 -20.07 -4.11
CA LEU A 374 -12.41 -19.57 -5.35
C LEU A 374 -13.31 -18.56 -6.08
N MET A 375 -14.62 -18.81 -6.14
CA MET A 375 -15.56 -17.85 -6.76
C MET A 375 -15.54 -16.51 -6.04
N MET A 376 -15.52 -16.51 -4.71
CA MET A 376 -15.44 -15.29 -3.91
C MET A 376 -14.11 -14.56 -4.11
N PHE A 377 -12.99 -15.28 -4.03
CA PHE A 377 -11.67 -14.67 -4.19
C PHE A 377 -11.46 -14.11 -5.61
N LYS A 378 -11.89 -14.85 -6.65
CA LYS A 378 -11.86 -14.37 -8.03
C LYS A 378 -12.73 -13.14 -8.25
N MET A 379 -13.89 -13.07 -7.61
CA MET A 379 -14.76 -11.89 -7.68
C MET A 379 -14.09 -10.65 -7.07
N VAL A 380 -13.54 -10.79 -5.85
CA VAL A 380 -12.82 -9.70 -5.17
C VAL A 380 -11.58 -9.30 -5.98
N TRP A 381 -10.82 -10.27 -6.47
CA TRP A 381 -9.60 -10.02 -7.23
C TRP A 381 -9.86 -9.36 -8.58
N LEU A 382 -10.89 -9.77 -9.31
CA LEU A 382 -11.31 -9.13 -10.56
C LEU A 382 -11.64 -7.65 -10.34
N TRP A 383 -12.34 -7.33 -9.24
CA TRP A 383 -12.63 -5.95 -8.89
C TRP A 383 -11.36 -5.16 -8.55
N LEU A 384 -10.47 -5.69 -7.72
CA LEU A 384 -9.20 -5.04 -7.38
C LEU A 384 -8.35 -4.77 -8.61
N TYR A 385 -8.32 -5.74 -9.53
CA TYR A 385 -7.59 -5.64 -10.78
C TYR A 385 -8.20 -4.57 -11.70
N ALA A 386 -9.54 -4.46 -11.76
CA ALA A 386 -10.23 -3.41 -12.51
C ALA A 386 -10.05 -2.02 -11.86
N GLU A 387 -10.09 -1.92 -10.53
CA GLU A 387 -9.84 -0.67 -9.80
C GLU A 387 -8.42 -0.17 -10.07
N ALA A 388 -7.43 -1.07 -10.07
CA ALA A 388 -6.03 -0.73 -10.36
C ALA A 388 -5.79 -0.31 -11.83
N ALA A 389 -6.67 -0.69 -12.75
CA ALA A 389 -6.60 -0.31 -14.16
C ALA A 389 -7.11 1.11 -14.43
N GLN A 390 -7.98 1.64 -13.56
CA GLN A 390 -8.46 3.02 -13.68
C GLN A 390 -7.40 3.97 -13.14
N GLU A 391 -6.80 4.79 -14.01
CA GLU A 391 -5.91 5.90 -13.59
C GLU A 391 -6.66 6.86 -12.66
N GLU A 392 -5.98 7.41 -11.64
CA GLU A 392 -6.58 8.36 -10.70
C GLU A 392 -7.21 9.54 -11.47
N PRO A 393 -8.54 9.72 -11.46
CA PRO A 393 -9.16 10.77 -12.26
C PRO A 393 -8.86 12.14 -11.62
N GLU A 394 -8.27 13.06 -12.38
CA GLU A 394 -8.14 14.48 -12.00
C GLU A 394 -9.51 15.15 -11.78
N THR A 395 -10.61 14.54 -12.26
CA THR A 395 -11.99 15.01 -12.09
C THR A 395 -12.87 13.92 -11.49
N LEU A 396 -13.47 14.22 -10.33
CA LEU A 396 -14.53 13.50 -9.59
C LEU A 396 -14.91 12.06 -10.04
N GLY A 397 -13.93 11.15 -10.06
CA GLY A 397 -14.00 9.81 -9.50
C GLY A 397 -15.15 8.88 -9.92
N HIS A 398 -15.18 8.41 -11.16
CA HIS A 398 -15.84 7.14 -11.46
C HIS A 398 -14.92 5.99 -11.01
N LYS A 399 -15.13 5.46 -9.81
CA LYS A 399 -14.50 4.22 -9.35
C LYS A 399 -15.30 3.00 -9.85
N VAL A 400 -14.62 1.90 -10.15
CA VAL A 400 -15.26 0.60 -10.44
C VAL A 400 -16.23 0.24 -9.30
N GLY A 401 -17.51 0.09 -9.64
CA GLY A 401 -18.53 -0.29 -8.66
C GLY A 401 -18.39 -1.75 -8.25
N PHE A 402 -18.45 -2.02 -6.95
CA PHE A 402 -18.36 -3.37 -6.39
C PHE A 402 -19.54 -3.67 -5.48
N CYS A 403 -20.18 -4.83 -5.65
CA CYS A 403 -21.21 -5.30 -4.74
C CYS A 403 -21.18 -6.82 -4.60
N MET A 404 -20.88 -7.31 -3.40
CA MET A 404 -20.90 -8.73 -3.08
C MET A 404 -22.01 -9.03 -2.08
N GLU A 405 -23.01 -9.81 -2.50
CA GLU A 405 -24.04 -10.33 -1.61
C GLU A 405 -23.51 -11.62 -0.95
N PHE A 406 -23.64 -11.70 0.37
CA PHE A 406 -23.25 -12.89 1.14
C PHE A 406 -24.14 -13.02 2.39
N PRO A 407 -24.38 -14.25 2.90
CA PRO A 407 -25.20 -14.45 4.10
C PRO A 407 -24.74 -13.60 5.30
N GLU A 408 -25.72 -13.03 5.99
CA GLU A 408 -25.52 -12.30 7.25
C GLU A 408 -24.88 -13.19 8.31
N ASP A 409 -24.14 -12.57 9.25
CA ASP A 409 -23.54 -13.28 10.36
C ASP A 409 -24.62 -14.01 11.20
N PRO A 410 -24.52 -15.35 11.38
CA PRO A 410 -25.46 -16.11 12.19
C PRO A 410 -25.61 -15.63 13.64
N ARG A 411 -24.62 -14.93 14.20
CA ARG A 411 -24.71 -14.34 15.55
C ARG A 411 -25.68 -13.16 15.63
N ALA A 412 -26.03 -12.54 14.51
CA ALA A 412 -26.98 -11.43 14.47
C ALA A 412 -28.43 -11.90 14.63
N TYR A 413 -28.76 -13.11 14.16
CA TYR A 413 -30.14 -13.60 14.11
C TYR A 413 -30.40 -14.93 14.82
N LEU A 414 -29.36 -15.72 15.16
CA LEU A 414 -29.53 -16.92 15.99
C LEU A 414 -29.47 -16.56 17.48
N PRO A 415 -30.24 -17.25 18.33
CA PRO A 415 -30.12 -17.08 19.77
C PRO A 415 -28.72 -17.47 20.24
N GLU A 416 -28.21 -16.74 21.24
CA GLU A 416 -26.91 -17.04 21.87
C GLU A 416 -26.88 -18.48 22.39
N GLY A 417 -25.92 -19.26 21.92
CA GLY A 417 -25.73 -20.65 22.33
C GLY A 417 -24.62 -21.35 21.55
N ALA A 418 -24.43 -22.65 21.83
CA ALA A 418 -23.35 -23.45 21.24
C ALA A 418 -23.38 -23.47 19.70
N GLN A 419 -24.58 -23.36 19.09
CA GLN A 419 -24.72 -23.30 17.64
C GLN A 419 -24.25 -21.95 17.07
N SER A 420 -24.69 -20.81 17.62
CA SER A 420 -24.31 -19.47 17.13
C SER A 420 -22.81 -19.24 17.23
N ASP A 421 -22.16 -19.79 18.27
CA ASP A 421 -20.72 -19.68 18.48
C ASP A 421 -19.93 -20.54 17.50
N SER A 422 -20.47 -21.71 17.13
CA SER A 422 -19.84 -22.65 16.21
C SER A 422 -20.02 -22.29 14.74
N CYS A 423 -21.12 -21.61 14.38
CA CYS A 423 -21.41 -21.21 13.00
C CYS A 423 -20.34 -20.26 12.46
N VAL A 424 -19.77 -20.57 11.30
CA VAL A 424 -18.77 -19.71 10.64
C VAL A 424 -19.46 -18.63 9.80
N SER A 425 -18.89 -17.42 9.80
CA SER A 425 -19.30 -16.29 8.96
C SER A 425 -18.09 -15.76 8.21
N VAL A 426 -18.25 -15.48 6.91
CA VAL A 426 -17.16 -14.90 6.09
C VAL A 426 -16.72 -13.53 6.63
N TRP A 427 -17.68 -12.74 7.13
CA TRP A 427 -17.46 -11.39 7.64
C TRP A 427 -16.55 -11.35 8.87
N ARG A 428 -16.41 -12.47 9.57
CA ARG A 428 -15.52 -12.58 10.74
C ARG A 428 -14.11 -13.07 10.40
N THR A 429 -13.86 -13.51 9.17
CA THR A 429 -12.55 -14.00 8.74
C THR A 429 -11.52 -12.88 8.69
N GLY A 430 -10.23 -13.22 8.87
CA GLY A 430 -9.13 -12.25 8.74
C GLY A 430 -9.11 -11.60 7.36
N PHE A 431 -9.33 -12.40 6.31
CA PHE A 431 -9.44 -11.94 4.92
C PHE A 431 -10.44 -10.78 4.77
N MET A 432 -11.69 -10.96 5.21
CA MET A 432 -12.71 -9.91 5.03
C MET A 432 -12.42 -8.67 5.87
N LYS A 433 -11.96 -8.84 7.13
CA LYS A 433 -11.66 -7.70 8.00
C LYS A 433 -10.54 -6.83 7.43
N GLU A 434 -9.46 -7.46 6.99
CA GLU A 434 -8.31 -6.76 6.44
C GLU A 434 -8.61 -6.21 5.03
N LEU A 435 -9.41 -6.91 4.23
CA LEU A 435 -9.88 -6.39 2.94
C LEU A 435 -10.67 -5.10 3.13
N LEU A 436 -11.66 -5.09 4.03
CA LEU A 436 -12.50 -3.92 4.31
C LEU A 436 -11.67 -2.76 4.86
N ASP A 437 -10.71 -3.03 5.76
CA ASP A 437 -9.82 -2.02 6.33
C ASP A 437 -8.93 -1.37 5.25
N VAL A 438 -8.28 -2.19 4.42
CA VAL A 438 -7.31 -1.74 3.42
C VAL A 438 -7.96 -1.07 2.21
N THR A 439 -9.19 -1.46 1.87
CA THR A 439 -9.94 -0.88 0.73
C THR A 439 -10.88 0.25 1.15
N ALA A 440 -11.03 0.50 2.46
CA ALA A 440 -12.00 1.43 3.04
C ALA A 440 -13.44 1.19 2.55
N MET A 441 -13.79 -0.05 2.21
CA MET A 441 -15.15 -0.43 1.86
C MET A 441 -16.05 -0.45 3.10
N SER A 442 -17.30 -0.02 2.94
CA SER A 442 -18.30 -0.09 4.00
C SER A 442 -19.22 -1.30 3.81
N LEU A 443 -19.53 -1.99 4.92
CA LEU A 443 -20.59 -2.98 4.95
C LEU A 443 -21.93 -2.23 5.01
N VAL A 444 -22.85 -2.56 4.12
CA VAL A 444 -24.21 -2.01 4.15
C VAL A 444 -25.17 -3.12 4.54
N GLU A 445 -25.68 -3.05 5.77
CA GLU A 445 -26.78 -3.88 6.25
C GLU A 445 -28.09 -3.28 5.74
N GLN A 446 -28.74 -3.90 4.73
CA GLN A 446 -30.05 -3.45 4.28
C GLN A 446 -31.18 -4.18 5.04
N GLY A 447 -31.77 -3.50 6.01
CA GLY A 447 -33.20 -3.59 6.27
C GLY A 447 -33.93 -2.61 5.33
N LEU A 448 -34.98 -3.06 4.63
CA LEU A 448 -35.80 -2.25 3.71
C LEU A 448 -35.96 -0.77 4.16
N LYS A 449 -35.22 0.17 3.56
CA LYS A 449 -35.57 1.60 3.42
C LYS A 449 -34.60 2.30 2.46
N MET A 450 -35.18 2.89 1.41
CA MET A 450 -34.54 3.73 0.39
C MET A 450 -33.88 4.97 1.02
N LEU A 451 -32.72 5.40 0.51
CA LEU A 451 -32.30 6.81 0.54
C LEU A 451 -31.21 7.13 -0.50
N ASP A 452 -31.50 8.20 -1.24
CA ASP A 452 -30.72 9.22 -1.96
C ASP A 452 -29.18 9.14 -1.94
N ILE A 453 -28.53 9.09 -3.12
CA ILE A 453 -27.08 8.83 -3.17
C ILE A 453 -26.32 9.56 -4.30
N LYS A 454 -25.54 10.56 -3.89
CA LYS A 454 -24.28 10.97 -4.53
C LYS A 454 -23.12 10.30 -3.79
N GLY A 455 -22.63 9.16 -4.28
CA GLY A 455 -21.41 8.48 -3.81
C GLY A 455 -21.62 7.07 -3.21
N GLN A 456 -20.78 6.11 -3.63
CA GLN A 456 -20.66 4.70 -3.18
C GLN A 456 -21.93 4.01 -2.66
N VAL A 457 -22.49 3.09 -3.44
CA VAL A 457 -23.75 2.40 -3.08
C VAL A 457 -23.67 0.90 -3.22
N ALA A 458 -24.08 0.26 -2.12
CA ALA A 458 -24.51 -1.11 -2.02
C ALA A 458 -26.00 -1.29 -2.37
N LEU A 459 -26.30 -2.41 -3.05
CA LEU A 459 -27.60 -3.06 -3.25
C LEU A 459 -28.78 -2.23 -3.77
N LYS A 460 -29.31 -2.65 -4.93
CA LYS A 460 -30.61 -2.18 -5.47
C LYS A 460 -31.52 -3.36 -5.78
N LYS A 461 -32.78 -3.28 -5.34
CA LYS A 461 -33.91 -3.91 -6.03
C LYS A 461 -34.59 -2.83 -6.85
N ALA A 462 -34.64 -3.05 -8.17
CA ALA A 462 -35.38 -2.29 -9.19
C ALA A 462 -35.32 -0.75 -9.09
N MET A 463 -34.45 -0.15 -9.92
CA MET A 463 -34.48 1.27 -10.28
C MET A 463 -35.84 1.64 -10.87
N THR A 464 -36.44 2.75 -10.42
CA THR A 464 -37.68 3.23 -11.04
C THR A 464 -37.39 3.67 -12.47
N ARG A 465 -38.38 3.60 -13.36
CA ARG A 465 -38.22 3.95 -14.78
C ARG A 465 -37.70 5.39 -14.97
N SER A 466 -38.04 6.30 -14.03
CA SER A 466 -37.61 7.70 -14.01
C SER A 466 -36.12 7.85 -13.66
N GLU A 467 -35.66 7.15 -12.62
CA GLU A 467 -34.23 7.11 -12.24
C GLU A 467 -33.37 6.50 -13.36
N MET A 468 -33.90 5.49 -14.06
CA MET A 468 -33.23 4.84 -15.18
C MET A 468 -33.05 5.77 -16.38
N THR A 469 -34.02 6.63 -16.68
CA THR A 469 -33.89 7.65 -17.74
C THR A 469 -32.87 8.72 -17.41
N GLU A 470 -32.78 9.16 -16.16
CA GLU A 470 -31.83 10.19 -15.72
C GLU A 470 -30.39 9.66 -15.71
N TRP A 471 -30.18 8.39 -15.33
CA TRP A 471 -28.89 7.72 -15.44
C TRP A 471 -28.48 7.42 -16.90
N LYS A 472 -29.41 6.94 -17.74
CA LYS A 472 -29.14 6.69 -19.18
C LYS A 472 -28.73 7.97 -19.92
N ALA A 473 -29.35 9.10 -19.60
CA ALA A 473 -28.99 10.40 -20.16
C ALA A 473 -27.58 10.89 -19.75
N HIS A 474 -26.99 10.29 -18.70
CA HIS A 474 -25.62 10.58 -18.26
C HIS A 474 -24.57 9.64 -18.88
N VAL A 475 -24.99 8.49 -19.42
CA VAL A 475 -24.14 7.44 -19.99
C VAL A 475 -24.04 7.54 -21.52
N GLU A 476 -25.04 8.12 -22.17
CA GLU A 476 -25.06 8.37 -23.63
C GLU A 476 -24.42 9.73 -23.99
N GLU A 477 -23.11 9.90 -23.78
CA GLU A 477 -22.35 10.85 -24.61
C GLU A 477 -21.79 10.09 -25.83
N PRO A 478 -22.15 10.46 -27.07
CA PRO A 478 -21.67 9.76 -28.26
C PRO A 478 -20.27 10.26 -28.63
N LEU A 479 -19.33 9.33 -28.84
CA LEU A 479 -17.95 9.60 -29.24
C LEU A 479 -17.42 8.51 -30.19
N PRO A 480 -16.35 8.80 -30.97
CA PRO A 480 -16.31 8.74 -32.43
C PRO A 480 -16.09 7.34 -33.00
N GLU A 481 -16.35 7.22 -34.31
CA GLU A 481 -16.12 6.01 -35.10
C GLU A 481 -14.61 5.74 -35.24
N ASP A 482 -14.10 4.71 -34.57
CA ASP A 482 -12.75 4.19 -34.77
C ASP A 482 -12.76 3.08 -35.83
N GLU A 483 -12.08 3.30 -36.96
CA GLU A 483 -12.10 2.45 -38.17
C GLU A 483 -11.23 1.18 -38.08
N ASP A 484 -10.46 0.96 -37.00
CA ASP A 484 -9.40 -0.06 -36.97
C ASP A 484 -9.85 -1.45 -36.44
N GLY A 485 -11.05 -1.57 -35.86
CA GLY A 485 -11.54 -2.83 -35.26
C GLY A 485 -12.11 -3.85 -36.25
N ASP A 486 -12.37 -3.44 -37.49
CA ASP A 486 -13.12 -4.23 -38.47
C ASP A 486 -12.24 -5.15 -39.34
N GLU A 487 -10.92 -4.91 -39.41
CA GLU A 487 -9.98 -5.71 -40.22
C GLU A 487 -9.74 -7.09 -39.60
N PHE A 488 -9.51 -7.15 -38.28
CA PHE A 488 -9.31 -8.41 -37.55
C PHE A 488 -10.55 -9.33 -37.54
N LEU A 489 -11.75 -8.75 -37.59
CA LEU A 489 -13.00 -9.51 -37.61
C LEU A 489 -13.38 -10.04 -39.01
N ARG A 490 -12.78 -9.48 -40.07
CA ARG A 490 -13.00 -9.86 -41.47
C ARG A 490 -12.05 -10.95 -41.97
N GLU A 491 -10.85 -11.09 -41.41
CA GLU A 491 -9.91 -12.17 -41.78
C GLU A 491 -10.44 -13.59 -41.51
N GLU A 492 -11.54 -13.75 -40.74
CA GLU A 492 -12.23 -15.04 -40.55
C GLU A 492 -13.34 -15.32 -41.58
N GLU A 493 -13.60 -14.43 -42.55
CA GLU A 493 -14.54 -14.69 -43.67
C GLU A 493 -13.87 -15.32 -44.90
N GLU A 494 -12.54 -15.38 -44.99
CA GLU A 494 -11.81 -16.05 -46.07
C GLU A 494 -11.20 -17.40 -45.64
N VAL A 495 -12.01 -18.30 -45.08
CA VAL A 495 -11.68 -19.73 -45.01
C VAL A 495 -12.91 -20.54 -45.40
N SER A 496 -12.92 -20.92 -46.69
CA SER A 496 -13.67 -22.00 -47.35
C SER A 496 -15.14 -22.19 -46.97
N ASP A 497 -16.03 -21.78 -47.89
CA ASP A 497 -17.33 -22.41 -48.12
C ASP A 497 -17.13 -23.87 -48.59
N ASP A 498 -16.82 -24.78 -47.66
CA ASP A 498 -17.12 -26.20 -47.84
C ASP A 498 -18.15 -26.58 -46.78
N GLU A 499 -19.37 -26.86 -47.26
CA GLU A 499 -20.43 -27.48 -46.47
C GLU A 499 -19.89 -28.75 -45.79
N PRO A 500 -20.22 -29.04 -44.51
CA PRO A 500 -19.80 -30.29 -43.90
C PRO A 500 -20.56 -31.45 -44.54
N GLY A 501 -19.92 -32.10 -45.52
CA GLY A 501 -20.28 -33.44 -45.96
C GLY A 501 -20.16 -34.39 -44.78
N ALA A 502 -21.26 -35.10 -44.49
CA ALA A 502 -21.31 -36.14 -43.47
C ALA A 502 -20.25 -37.21 -43.73
N VAL A 503 -19.20 -37.24 -42.93
CA VAL A 503 -18.31 -38.39 -42.83
C VAL A 503 -18.97 -39.37 -41.85
N GLU A 504 -19.60 -40.40 -42.40
CA GLU A 504 -20.08 -41.53 -41.61
C GLU A 504 -18.87 -42.37 -41.16
N ASP A 505 -18.41 -42.17 -39.92
CA ASP A 505 -17.43 -43.04 -39.28
C ASP A 505 -18.08 -44.40 -38.98
N GLU A 506 -17.76 -45.42 -39.78
CA GLU A 506 -18.25 -46.81 -39.58
C GLU A 506 -17.81 -47.40 -38.23
N ASP A 507 -16.73 -46.88 -37.64
CA ASP A 507 -16.22 -47.30 -36.33
C ASP A 507 -17.12 -46.87 -35.17
N ILE A 508 -17.87 -45.76 -35.31
CA ILE A 508 -18.83 -45.29 -34.30
C ILE A 508 -20.12 -46.13 -34.35
N LYS A 509 -20.57 -46.54 -35.55
CA LYS A 509 -21.72 -47.46 -35.71
C LYS A 509 -21.41 -48.85 -35.17
N ALA A 510 -20.17 -49.34 -35.31
CA ALA A 510 -19.74 -50.62 -34.77
C ALA A 510 -19.72 -50.64 -33.22
N GLN A 511 -19.30 -49.53 -32.59
CA GLN A 511 -19.31 -49.39 -31.13
C GLN A 511 -20.74 -49.27 -30.55
N GLU A 512 -21.66 -48.59 -31.24
CA GLU A 512 -23.08 -48.53 -30.83
C GLU A 512 -23.79 -49.89 -30.94
N GLU A 513 -23.47 -50.71 -31.95
CA GLU A 513 -23.99 -52.08 -32.11
C GLU A 513 -23.50 -53.03 -30.99
N GLU A 514 -22.26 -52.86 -30.53
CA GLU A 514 -21.70 -53.65 -29.42
C GLU A 514 -22.32 -53.25 -28.07
N TRP A 515 -22.63 -51.97 -27.88
CA TRP A 515 -23.31 -51.46 -26.68
C TRP A 515 -24.79 -51.84 -26.61
N LYS A 516 -25.45 -52.08 -27.74
CA LYS A 516 -26.85 -52.56 -27.78
C LYS A 516 -27.00 -54.07 -27.53
N LYS A 517 -25.90 -54.84 -27.54
CA LYS A 517 -25.88 -56.30 -27.27
C LYS A 517 -25.46 -56.66 -25.84
N LYS A 518 -25.00 -55.69 -25.03
CA LYS A 518 -24.83 -55.81 -23.58
C LYS A 518 -26.02 -55.23 -22.86
#